data_AF-A0A8J7I127-F1
#
_entry.id   AF-A0A8J7I127-F1
#
_cell.length_a   1.000
_cell.length_b   1.000
_cell.length_c   1.000
_cell.angle_alpha   90.00
_cell.angle_beta   90.00
_cell.angle_gamma   90.00
#
_symmetry.space_group_name_H-M   'P 1'
#
loop_
_entity.id
_entity.type
_entity.pdbx_description
1 polymer ?
#
loop_
_entity_poly.entity_id
_entity_poly.type
_entity_poly.pdbx_seq_one_letter_code
_entity_poly.pdbx_strand_id
1 'polypeptide(L)'
;MLKNEYLKQWTRIVSEHMPHLSIPQVVGLATWSFGMVMTKSSSLSKVSQFIAVVNGEKASAVRQRLREWYEEAEAKKGLHRRSLDVSSCFAPLLSWVLSLL
;
A
#
# COMPACT_ATOMS: atom_id res chain seq x y z
N MET A 1 10.92 7.82 1.19
CA MET A 1 10.21 8.46 0.06
C MET A 1 10.15 7.48 -1.10
N LEU A 2 9.03 7.45 -1.83
CA LEU A 2 8.87 6.63 -3.05
C LEU A 2 9.86 7.12 -4.11
N LYS A 3 10.71 6.24 -4.66
CA LYS A 3 11.72 6.64 -5.65
C LYS A 3 11.26 6.43 -7.08
N ASN A 4 10.48 5.39 -7.33
CA ASN A 4 10.02 5.03 -8.66
C ASN A 4 8.86 5.93 -9.14
N GLU A 5 8.95 6.43 -10.37
CA GLU A 5 7.96 7.35 -10.96
C GLU A 5 6.58 6.70 -11.16
N TYR A 6 6.53 5.45 -11.61
CA TYR A 6 5.26 4.72 -11.76
C TYR A 6 4.57 4.53 -10.39
N LEU A 7 5.35 4.25 -9.35
CA LEU A 7 4.81 4.12 -8.00
C LEU A 7 4.31 5.47 -7.44
N LYS A 8 4.99 6.58 -7.75
CA LYS A 8 4.51 7.93 -7.40
C LYS A 8 3.20 8.25 -8.13
N GLN A 9 3.12 7.97 -9.42
CA GLN A 9 1.89 8.15 -10.20
C GLN A 9 0.75 7.28 -9.66
N TRP A 10 1.02 6.01 -9.36
CA TRP A 10 0.04 5.12 -8.75
C TRP A 10 -0.47 5.64 -7.40
N THR A 11 0.44 6.18 -6.58
CA THR A 11 0.10 6.81 -5.29
C THR A 11 -0.82 8.01 -5.48
N ARG A 12 -0.57 8.82 -6.52
CA ARG A 12 -1.45 9.95 -6.86
C ARG A 12 -2.86 9.48 -7.23
N ILE A 13 -2.98 8.47 -8.09
CA ILE A 13 -4.28 7.90 -8.51
C ILE A 13 -5.05 7.39 -7.28
N VAL A 14 -4.39 6.67 -6.38
CA VAL A 14 -5.00 6.19 -5.13
C VAL A 14 -5.45 7.36 -4.25
N SER A 15 -4.65 8.42 -4.13
CA SER A 15 -5.00 9.61 -3.35
C SER A 15 -6.22 10.36 -3.92
N GLU A 16 -6.38 10.39 -5.23
CA GLU A 16 -7.49 11.06 -5.90
C GLU A 16 -8.82 10.32 -5.68
N HIS A 17 -8.80 8.97 -5.70
CA HIS A 17 -10.00 8.15 -5.49
C HIS A 17 -10.30 7.85 -4.02
N MET A 18 -9.32 8.01 -3.12
CA MET A 18 -9.48 7.80 -1.68
C MET A 18 -8.98 9.00 -0.86
N PRO A 19 -9.57 10.20 -1.03
CA PRO A 19 -9.06 11.44 -0.44
C PRO A 19 -9.19 11.51 1.10
N HIS A 20 -9.99 10.62 1.69
CA HIS A 20 -10.16 10.49 3.14
C HIS A 20 -8.98 9.78 3.82
N LEU A 21 -8.12 9.08 3.06
CA LEU A 21 -6.97 8.39 3.60
C LEU A 21 -5.83 9.37 3.92
N SER A 22 -5.17 9.17 5.05
CA SER A 22 -3.94 9.88 5.37
C SER A 22 -2.80 9.49 4.43
N ILE A 23 -1.79 10.36 4.29
CA ILE A 23 -0.64 10.11 3.43
C ILE A 23 0.02 8.73 3.68
N PRO A 24 0.27 8.29 4.93
CA PRO A 24 0.84 6.96 5.17
C PRO A 24 -0.06 5.81 4.71
N GLN A 25 -1.38 5.96 4.81
CA GLN A 25 -2.35 4.96 4.35
C GLN A 25 -2.34 4.88 2.82
N VAL A 26 -2.40 6.03 2.12
CA VAL A 26 -2.30 6.11 0.66
C VAL A 26 -1.00 5.47 0.17
N VAL A 27 0.14 5.84 0.75
CA VAL A 27 1.45 5.31 0.35
C VAL A 27 1.52 3.80 0.53
N GLY A 28 1.00 3.26 1.65
CA GLY A 28 1.01 1.83 1.89
C GLY A 28 0.05 1.06 0.98
N LEU A 29 -1.16 1.58 0.75
CA LEU A 29 -2.13 0.97 -0.17
C LEU A 29 -1.62 0.99 -1.61
N ALA A 30 -1.02 2.10 -2.05
CA ALA A 30 -0.41 2.22 -3.36
C ALA A 30 0.77 1.26 -3.53
N THR A 31 1.64 1.13 -2.51
CA THR A 31 2.76 0.19 -2.55
C THR A 31 2.28 -1.26 -2.65
N TRP A 32 1.25 -1.62 -1.87
CA TRP A 32 0.63 -2.95 -1.94
C TRP A 32 -0.01 -3.22 -3.30
N SER A 33 -0.97 -2.39 -3.72
CA SER A 33 -1.72 -2.59 -4.96
C SER A 33 -0.83 -2.58 -6.20
N PHE A 34 0.10 -1.62 -6.30
CA PHE A 34 1.09 -1.58 -7.39
C PHE A 34 1.91 -2.86 -7.44
N GLY A 35 2.47 -3.29 -6.30
CA GLY A 35 3.26 -4.51 -6.26
C GLY A 35 2.45 -5.77 -6.59
N MET A 36 1.18 -5.83 -6.18
CA MET A 36 0.29 -6.95 -6.53
C MET A 36 0.03 -7.01 -8.03
N VAL A 37 -0.26 -5.88 -8.67
CA VAL A 37 -0.49 -5.79 -10.13
C VAL A 37 0.76 -6.19 -10.89
N MET A 38 1.92 -5.61 -10.53
CA MET A 38 3.18 -5.86 -11.23
C MET A 38 3.70 -7.30 -11.06
N THR A 39 3.48 -7.90 -9.90
CA THR A 39 3.90 -9.30 -9.63
C THR A 39 2.82 -10.34 -9.93
N LYS A 40 1.61 -9.90 -10.28
CA LYS A 40 0.40 -10.74 -10.43
C LYS A 40 0.20 -11.67 -9.22
N SER A 41 0.44 -11.14 -8.03
CA SER A 41 0.49 -11.94 -6.80
C SER A 41 0.29 -11.08 -5.56
N SER A 42 -0.52 -11.55 -4.62
CA SER A 42 -0.69 -10.95 -3.28
C SER A 42 0.34 -11.43 -2.24
N SER A 43 1.28 -12.30 -2.64
CA SER A 43 2.32 -12.81 -1.73
C SER A 43 3.22 -11.70 -1.19
N LEU A 44 3.23 -11.54 0.14
CA LEU A 44 4.14 -10.62 0.84
C LEU A 44 5.60 -10.79 0.40
N SER A 45 6.06 -12.03 0.17
CA SER A 45 7.43 -12.30 -0.29
C SER A 45 7.70 -11.72 -1.66
N LYS A 46 6.87 -12.04 -2.66
CA LYS A 46 7.05 -11.56 -4.04
C LYS A 46 6.93 -10.04 -4.14
N VAL A 47 5.90 -9.48 -3.50
CA VAL A 47 5.65 -8.04 -3.49
C VAL A 47 6.81 -7.28 -2.82
N SER A 48 7.28 -7.75 -1.65
CA SER A 48 8.39 -7.09 -0.94
C SER A 48 9.70 -7.12 -1.72
N GLN A 49 10.03 -8.22 -2.41
CA GLN A 49 11.21 -8.32 -3.25
C GLN A 49 11.13 -7.35 -4.44
N PHE A 50 9.99 -7.32 -5.13
CA PHE A 50 9.78 -6.42 -6.27
C PHE A 50 9.90 -4.95 -5.87
N ILE A 51 9.18 -4.52 -4.83
CA ILE A 51 9.21 -3.12 -4.35
C ILE A 51 10.62 -2.72 -3.90
N ALA A 52 11.35 -3.64 -3.26
CA ALA A 52 12.73 -3.41 -2.86
C ALA A 52 13.65 -3.12 -4.04
N VAL A 53 13.54 -3.88 -5.14
CA VAL A 53 14.28 -3.62 -6.38
C VAL A 53 13.90 -2.27 -6.95
N VAL A 54 12.60 -2.00 -7.07
CA VAL A 54 12.07 -0.79 -7.72
C VAL A 54 12.43 0.50 -6.97
N ASN A 55 12.54 0.47 -5.64
CA ASN A 55 12.92 1.64 -4.83
C ASN A 55 14.40 1.63 -4.39
N GLY A 56 15.18 0.60 -4.72
CA GLY A 56 16.55 0.43 -4.21
C GLY A 56 16.58 0.38 -2.68
N GLU A 57 15.71 -0.44 -2.09
CA GLU A 57 15.57 -0.65 -0.64
C GLU A 57 15.96 -2.09 -0.27
N LYS A 58 16.18 -2.37 1.03
CA LYS A 58 16.38 -3.76 1.50
C LYS A 58 15.04 -4.50 1.55
N ALA A 59 14.97 -5.69 0.94
CA ALA A 59 13.75 -6.51 0.90
C ALA A 59 13.19 -6.84 2.29
N SER A 60 14.04 -7.08 3.30
CA SER A 60 13.61 -7.32 4.68
C SER A 60 12.87 -6.12 5.29
N ALA A 61 13.36 -4.90 5.06
CA ALA A 61 12.72 -3.68 5.54
C ALA A 61 11.39 -3.41 4.84
N VAL A 62 11.33 -3.62 3.52
CA VAL A 62 10.08 -3.52 2.75
C VAL A 62 9.07 -4.56 3.22
N ARG A 63 9.51 -5.81 3.42
CA ARG A 63 8.66 -6.91 3.91
C ARG A 63 8.05 -6.57 5.26
N GLN A 64 8.86 -6.06 6.20
CA GLN A 64 8.35 -5.66 7.52
C GLN A 64 7.31 -4.54 7.39
N ARG A 65 7.61 -3.47 6.66
CA ARG A 65 6.69 -2.35 6.45
C ARG A 65 5.36 -2.79 5.82
N LEU A 66 5.41 -3.68 4.82
CA LEU A 66 4.21 -4.20 4.17
C LEU A 66 3.40 -5.10 5.09
N ARG A 67 4.06 -5.96 5.89
CA ARG A 67 3.41 -6.81 6.90
C ARG A 67 2.69 -5.96 7.94
N GLU A 68 3.39 -5.00 8.53
CA GLU A 68 2.85 -4.12 9.56
C GLU A 68 1.73 -3.21 9.03
N TRP A 69 1.58 -3.05 7.71
CA TRP A 69 0.53 -2.21 7.14
C TRP A 69 -0.87 -2.82 7.36
N TYR A 70 -1.04 -4.12 7.07
CA TYR A 70 -2.33 -4.81 7.21
C TYR A 70 -2.55 -5.40 8.61
N GLU A 71 -1.54 -5.40 9.48
CA GLU A 71 -1.68 -5.86 10.85
C GLU A 71 -2.54 -4.91 11.70
N GLU A 72 -3.17 -5.47 12.72
CA GLU A 72 -3.85 -4.71 13.77
C GLU A 72 -2.85 -3.89 14.60
N ALA A 73 -3.34 -2.88 15.30
CA ALA A 73 -2.50 -1.98 16.07
C ALA A 73 -1.64 -2.75 17.10
N GLU A 74 -2.21 -3.71 17.84
CA GLU A 74 -1.49 -4.49 18.85
C GLU A 74 -0.36 -5.37 18.27
N ALA A 75 -0.47 -5.78 17.00
CA ALA A 75 0.51 -6.64 16.35
C ALA A 75 1.72 -5.87 15.78
N LYS A 76 1.66 -4.53 15.70
CA LYS A 76 2.73 -3.69 15.16
C LYS A 76 3.81 -3.40 16.19
N LYS A 77 5.07 -3.38 15.75
CA LYS A 77 6.21 -2.99 16.59
C LYS A 77 6.27 -1.47 16.77
N GLY A 78 6.74 -1.03 17.95
CA GLY A 78 6.95 0.39 18.27
C GLY A 78 5.76 1.08 18.94
N LEU A 79 5.85 2.41 19.07
CA LEU A 79 4.90 3.25 19.82
C LEU A 79 3.79 3.86 18.95
N HIS A 80 3.97 3.92 17.63
CA HIS A 80 3.01 4.51 16.70
C HIS A 80 2.13 3.45 16.03
N ARG A 81 1.37 2.73 16.85
CA ARG A 81 0.48 1.64 16.44
C ARG A 81 -0.84 2.21 15.91
N ARG A 82 -0.97 2.31 14.60
CA ARG A 82 -2.24 2.67 13.95
C ARG A 82 -2.62 1.61 12.95
N SER A 83 -3.83 1.09 13.07
CA SER A 83 -4.45 0.23 12.06
C SER A 83 -5.13 1.07 10.97
N LEU A 84 -5.33 0.48 9.80
CA LEU A 84 -6.24 1.01 8.81
C LEU A 84 -7.64 0.48 9.15
N ASP A 85 -8.62 1.37 9.33
CA ASP A 85 -10.02 0.95 9.33
C ASP A 85 -10.43 0.62 7.89
N VAL A 86 -10.43 -0.67 7.56
CA VAL A 86 -10.76 -1.17 6.21
C VAL A 86 -12.20 -0.87 5.81
N SER A 87 -13.10 -0.70 6.78
CA SER A 87 -14.52 -0.41 6.52
C SER A 87 -14.69 0.94 5.83
N SER A 88 -13.85 1.91 6.21
CA SER A 88 -13.82 3.23 5.58
C SER A 88 -13.41 3.20 4.10
N CYS A 89 -12.70 2.16 3.67
CA CYS A 89 -12.18 2.03 2.30
C CYS A 89 -13.19 1.38 1.32
N PHE A 90 -14.18 0.63 1.82
CA PHE A 90 -15.04 -0.20 0.98
C PHE A 90 -15.89 0.62 -0.01
N ALA A 91 -16.69 1.57 0.51
CA ALA A 91 -17.57 2.38 -0.34
C ALA A 91 -16.80 3.22 -1.38
N PRO A 92 -15.69 3.91 -1.03
CA PRO A 92 -14.84 4.60 -2.02
C PRO A 92 -14.25 3.66 -3.07
N LEU A 93 -13.77 2.47 -2.67
CA LEU A 93 -13.22 1.49 -3.61
C LEU A 93 -14.29 0.97 -4.58
N LEU A 94 -15.47 0.63 -4.07
CA LEU A 94 -16.58 0.16 -4.90
C LEU A 94 -17.02 1.24 -5.90
N SER A 95 -17.16 2.49 -5.44
CA SER A 95 -17.48 3.64 -6.30
C SER A 95 -16.47 3.77 -7.44
N TRP A 96 -15.17 3.67 -7.13
CA TRP A 96 -14.12 3.71 -8.14
C TRP A 96 -14.21 2.54 -9.14
N VAL A 97 -14.44 1.30 -8.68
CA VAL A 97 -14.62 0.17 -9.59
C VAL A 97 -15.81 0.38 -10.52
N LEU A 98 -16.93 0.87 -9.99
CA LEU A 98 -18.14 1.14 -10.77
C LEU A 98 -17.93 2.26 -11.80
N SER A 99 -17.07 3.24 -11.55
CA SER A 99 -16.77 4.29 -12.53
C SER A 99 -15.88 3.82 -13.69
N LEU A 100 -15.35 2.60 -13.64
CA LEU A 100 -14.52 1.99 -14.69
C LEU A 100 -15.30 1.02 -15.58
N LEU A 101 -16.57 0.75 -15.25
CA LEU A 101 -17.50 -0.08 -16.03
C LEU A 101 -18.30 0.79 -17.00
#